data_AF-A0A0E0I3P5-F1
#
_entry.id   AF-A0A0E0I3P5-F1
#
_cell.length_a   1.000
_cell.length_b   1.000
_cell.length_c   1.000
_cell.angle_alpha   90.00
_cell.angle_beta   90.00
_cell.angle_gamma   90.00
#
_symmetry.space_group_name_H-M   'P 1'
#
loop_
_entity.id
_entity.type
_entity.pdbx_description
1 polymer ?
#
loop_
_entity_poly.entity_id
_entity_poly.type
_entity_poly.pdbx_seq_one_letter_code
_entity_poly.pdbx_strand_id
1 'polypeptide(L)'
;MEKLTSSEPLDPLSHEASIGSSSRVWTVGDEEFLHMNNFDDMERERYYTNLINDESNHFGSIGEGRPMGRKKAKQQMRERSDLSRKESLDYLWDKKKEADAEKERKFEERYQIAFALEQKRIDLERDKFEFKRMTKEDKLLRTDTSAMSIEEQEYYKNVKNQILSRRSAQA
;
A
#
# COMPACT_ATOMS: atom_id res chain seq x y z
N MET A 1 32.06 -11.24 -69.54
CA MET A 1 31.96 -12.57 -68.89
C MET A 1 31.47 -12.33 -67.48
N GLU A 2 30.21 -12.66 -67.25
CA GLU A 2 29.62 -12.83 -65.92
C GLU A 2 30.41 -13.92 -65.18
N LYS A 3 30.66 -13.73 -63.88
CA LYS A 3 30.29 -14.67 -62.80
C LYS A 3 30.19 -13.88 -61.49
N LEU A 4 28.96 -13.71 -61.03
CA LEU A 4 28.58 -13.36 -59.68
C LEU A 4 28.82 -14.58 -58.78
N THR A 5 29.55 -14.42 -57.68
CA THR A 5 29.45 -15.30 -56.51
C THR A 5 29.54 -14.41 -55.27
N SER A 6 28.38 -14.02 -54.74
CA SER A 6 28.24 -13.32 -53.46
C SER A 6 28.63 -14.27 -52.33
N SER A 7 29.63 -13.90 -51.55
CA SER A 7 29.90 -14.52 -50.26
C SER A 7 29.02 -13.86 -49.21
N GLU A 8 27.96 -14.55 -48.82
CA GLU A 8 27.04 -14.20 -47.74
C GLU A 8 27.74 -14.45 -46.39
N PRO A 9 27.85 -13.46 -45.48
CA PRO A 9 28.33 -13.71 -44.13
C PRO A 9 27.22 -14.35 -43.29
N LEU A 10 27.50 -15.51 -42.72
CA LEU A 10 26.60 -16.21 -41.79
C LEU A 10 26.42 -15.37 -40.52
N ASP A 11 25.18 -14.96 -40.25
CA ASP A 11 24.79 -14.31 -38.99
C ASP A 11 24.95 -15.30 -37.81
N PRO A 12 25.51 -14.85 -36.66
CA PRO A 12 25.54 -15.68 -35.47
C PRO A 12 24.10 -15.87 -34.95
N LEU A 13 23.71 -17.14 -34.86
CA LEU A 13 22.44 -17.62 -34.32
C LEU A 13 22.08 -16.87 -33.01
N SER A 14 21.15 -15.91 -33.08
CA SER A 14 20.59 -15.27 -31.88
C SER A 14 19.74 -16.29 -31.14
N HIS A 15 20.21 -16.75 -29.98
CA HIS A 15 19.31 -17.32 -28.98
C HIS A 15 18.48 -16.18 -28.40
N GLU A 16 17.38 -15.86 -29.07
CA GLU A 16 16.32 -15.07 -28.44
C GLU A 16 15.66 -15.94 -27.37
N ALA A 17 16.21 -15.87 -26.16
CA ALA A 17 15.40 -16.13 -24.98
C ALA A 17 14.28 -15.08 -25.00
N SER A 18 13.09 -15.51 -25.42
CA SER A 18 11.84 -14.77 -25.27
C SER A 18 11.53 -14.61 -23.77
N ILE A 19 12.28 -13.74 -23.10
CA ILE A 19 11.85 -13.09 -21.88
C ILE A 19 10.81 -12.08 -22.34
N GLY A 20 9.57 -12.56 -22.44
CA GLY A 20 8.40 -11.70 -22.49
C GLY A 20 8.36 -10.88 -21.21
N SER A 21 9.08 -9.76 -21.20
CA SER A 21 9.00 -8.77 -20.14
C SER A 21 7.68 -8.05 -20.34
N SER A 22 6.59 -8.72 -19.92
CA SER A 22 5.29 -8.09 -19.76
C SER A 22 5.44 -7.08 -18.63
N SER A 23 5.87 -5.87 -19.00
CA SER A 23 5.91 -4.70 -18.13
C SER A 23 4.51 -4.40 -17.62
N ARG A 24 4.10 -5.07 -16.53
CA ARG A 24 2.95 -4.63 -15.75
C ARG A 24 3.33 -3.32 -15.09
N VAL A 25 2.71 -2.25 -15.58
CA VAL A 25 2.69 -0.96 -14.91
C VAL A 25 1.79 -1.12 -13.70
N TRP A 26 2.38 -1.15 -12.52
CA TRP A 26 1.66 -1.20 -11.25
C TRP A 26 0.89 0.11 -11.05
N THR A 27 -0.41 0.03 -10.76
CA THR A 27 -1.24 1.18 -10.44
C THR A 27 -1.53 1.21 -8.94
N VAL A 28 -1.82 2.40 -8.39
CA VAL A 28 -1.93 2.71 -6.94
C VAL A 28 -3.05 1.93 -6.20
N GLY A 29 -3.76 1.02 -6.86
CA GLY A 29 -4.74 0.10 -6.25
C GLY A 29 -4.30 -1.36 -6.14
N ASP A 30 -3.15 -1.74 -6.71
CA ASP A 30 -2.68 -3.13 -6.69
C ASP A 30 -2.16 -3.57 -5.29
N GLU A 31 -1.94 -2.61 -4.38
CA GLU A 31 -1.54 -2.84 -2.99
C GLU A 31 -2.73 -3.29 -2.11
N GLU A 32 -3.96 -2.89 -2.43
CA GLU A 32 -5.16 -3.34 -1.70
C GLU A 32 -5.51 -4.80 -2.03
N PHE A 33 -5.22 -5.25 -3.25
CA PHE A 33 -5.46 -6.64 -3.65
C PHE A 33 -4.57 -7.62 -2.88
N LEU A 34 -3.35 -7.22 -2.52
CA LEU A 34 -2.45 -8.04 -1.69
C LEU A 34 -2.85 -8.05 -0.22
N HIS A 35 -3.55 -7.01 0.27
CA HIS A 35 -4.06 -6.95 1.64
C HIS A 35 -5.32 -7.79 1.87
N MET A 36 -6.17 -7.97 0.84
CA MET A 36 -7.35 -8.85 0.94
C MET A 36 -7.02 -10.34 0.87
N ASN A 37 -5.84 -10.71 0.35
CA ASN A 37 -5.38 -12.09 0.30
C ASN A 37 -4.77 -12.60 1.63
N ASN A 38 -4.64 -11.75 2.66
CA ASN A 38 -4.08 -12.15 3.95
C ASN A 38 -5.14 -12.48 5.02
N PHE A 39 -6.43 -12.16 4.80
CA PHE A 39 -7.49 -12.54 5.74
C PHE A 39 -7.82 -14.04 5.63
N ASP A 40 -7.78 -14.59 4.42
CA ASP A 40 -8.03 -16.01 4.14
C ASP A 40 -6.84 -16.93 4.45
N ASP A 41 -5.64 -16.38 4.64
CA ASP A 41 -4.43 -17.18 4.90
C ASP A 41 -4.37 -17.70 6.34
N MET A 42 -5.01 -16.99 7.28
CA MET A 42 -5.05 -17.38 8.69
C MET A 42 -6.06 -18.51 8.97
N GLU A 43 -7.19 -18.55 8.25
CA GLU A 43 -8.15 -19.66 8.34
C GLU A 43 -7.69 -20.88 7.54
N ARG A 44 -7.00 -20.67 6.42
CA ARG A 44 -6.36 -21.73 5.63
C ARG A 44 -5.27 -22.46 6.42
N GLU A 45 -4.38 -21.72 7.08
CA GLU A 45 -3.34 -22.29 7.96
C GLU A 45 -3.95 -23.04 9.16
N ARG A 46 -4.99 -22.47 9.81
CA ARG A 46 -5.71 -23.18 10.89
C ARG A 46 -6.39 -24.46 10.38
N TYR A 47 -7.02 -24.42 9.21
CA TYR A 47 -7.63 -25.58 8.56
C TYR A 47 -6.60 -26.68 8.28
N TYR A 48 -5.41 -26.35 7.76
CA TYR A 48 -4.35 -27.34 7.53
C TYR A 48 -3.78 -27.91 8.83
N THR A 49 -3.58 -27.09 9.86
CA THR A 49 -3.13 -27.60 11.18
C THR A 49 -4.16 -28.53 11.82
N ASN A 50 -5.45 -28.25 11.67
CA ASN A 50 -6.52 -29.12 12.18
C ASN A 50 -6.65 -30.42 11.36
N LEU A 51 -6.48 -30.38 10.03
CA LEU A 51 -6.42 -31.57 9.18
C LEU A 51 -5.26 -32.50 9.55
N ILE A 52 -4.08 -31.94 9.84
CA ILE A 52 -2.89 -32.70 10.26
C ILE A 52 -3.08 -33.34 11.64
N ASN A 53 -3.87 -32.70 12.51
CA ASN A 53 -4.16 -33.21 13.86
C ASN A 53 -5.29 -34.26 13.87
N ASP A 54 -6.27 -34.17 12.96
CA ASP A 54 -7.37 -35.13 12.83
C ASP A 54 -6.95 -36.43 12.10
N GLU A 55 -6.03 -36.37 11.13
CA GLU A 55 -5.48 -37.56 10.45
C GLU A 55 -4.58 -38.43 11.34
N SER A 56 -4.19 -37.96 12.52
CA SER A 56 -3.52 -38.76 13.55
C SER A 56 -4.45 -39.80 14.20
N ASN A 57 -5.77 -39.71 14.01
CA ASN A 57 -6.76 -40.57 14.64
C ASN A 57 -7.65 -41.22 13.57
N HIS A 58 -7.12 -42.14 12.74
CA HIS A 58 -7.81 -43.37 12.28
C HIS A 58 -7.14 -44.01 11.04
N PHE A 59 -6.04 -44.75 11.21
CA PHE A 59 -5.75 -45.86 10.30
C PHE A 59 -4.90 -46.96 10.95
N GLY A 60 -5.54 -48.11 11.20
CA GLY A 60 -4.88 -49.42 11.16
C GLY A 60 -4.51 -50.10 12.48
N SER A 61 -5.43 -50.96 12.94
CA SER A 61 -5.20 -52.40 13.15
C SER A 61 -5.39 -52.92 14.58
N ILE A 62 -6.50 -53.63 14.75
CA ILE A 62 -6.59 -54.83 15.59
C ILE A 62 -5.36 -55.69 15.28
N GLY A 63 -4.58 -56.02 16.31
CA GLY A 63 -3.32 -56.75 16.17
C GLY A 63 -2.50 -56.63 17.43
N GLU A 64 -2.83 -57.44 18.43
CA GLU A 64 -1.93 -57.73 19.54
C GLU A 64 -0.59 -58.23 18.99
N GLY A 65 0.44 -57.38 19.03
CA GLY A 65 1.64 -57.62 18.24
C GLY A 65 2.86 -56.83 18.71
N ARG A 66 3.40 -57.27 19.86
CA ARG A 66 4.71 -56.94 20.46
C ARG A 66 4.80 -55.59 21.20
N PRO A 67 5.35 -55.58 22.44
CA PRO A 67 5.57 -54.34 23.17
C PRO A 67 6.58 -53.49 22.39
N MET A 68 6.25 -52.21 22.20
CA MET A 68 7.15 -51.27 21.53
C MET A 68 8.41 -51.12 22.38
N GLY A 69 9.49 -51.79 21.97
CA GLY A 69 10.81 -51.64 22.56
C GLY A 69 11.33 -50.22 22.37
N ARG A 70 10.90 -49.29 23.23
CA ARG A 70 11.45 -47.92 23.28
C ARG A 70 12.83 -47.98 23.91
N LYS A 71 13.85 -48.13 23.06
CA LYS A 71 15.22 -47.79 23.42
C LYS A 71 15.24 -46.28 23.63
N LYS A 72 15.26 -45.81 24.89
CA LYS A 72 15.18 -44.37 25.29
C LYS A 72 16.03 -43.44 24.41
N ALA A 73 17.19 -43.93 23.96
CA ALA A 73 18.07 -43.23 23.02
C ALA A 73 17.40 -42.82 21.69
N LYS A 74 16.56 -43.67 21.07
CA LYS A 74 15.91 -43.34 19.78
C LYS A 74 14.81 -42.28 19.94
N GLN A 75 14.14 -42.24 21.09
CA GLN A 75 13.13 -41.23 21.41
C GLN A 75 13.79 -39.87 21.63
N GLN A 76 14.86 -39.80 22.42
CA GLN A 76 15.61 -38.56 22.64
C GLN A 76 16.19 -37.99 21.33
N MET A 77 16.60 -38.86 20.40
CA MET A 77 17.06 -38.40 19.07
C MET A 77 15.94 -37.74 18.26
N ARG A 78 14.70 -38.25 18.33
CA ARG A 78 13.54 -37.63 17.67
C ARG A 78 13.19 -36.30 18.33
N GLU A 79 13.08 -36.29 19.66
CA GLU A 79 12.76 -35.08 20.43
C GLU A 79 13.78 -33.96 20.17
N ARG A 80 15.08 -34.28 20.12
CA ARG A 80 16.13 -33.30 19.77
C ARG A 80 15.96 -32.76 18.34
N SER A 81 15.62 -33.62 17.38
CA SER A 81 15.37 -33.19 16.00
C SER A 81 14.12 -32.33 15.88
N ASP A 82 13.06 -32.66 16.61
CA ASP A 82 11.79 -31.92 16.60
C ASP A 82 11.96 -30.55 17.27
N LEU A 83 12.74 -30.48 18.35
CA LEU A 83 13.15 -29.21 18.98
C LEU A 83 13.95 -28.34 18.02
N SER A 84 14.95 -28.91 17.34
CA SER A 84 15.75 -28.17 16.36
C SER A 84 14.91 -27.66 15.19
N ARG A 85 13.95 -28.45 14.71
CA ARG A 85 12.99 -28.02 13.68
C ARG A 85 12.12 -26.86 14.19
N LYS A 86 11.59 -26.97 15.40
CA LYS A 86 10.76 -25.94 16.01
C LYS A 86 11.52 -24.62 16.17
N GLU A 87 12.74 -24.69 16.70
CA GLU A 87 13.63 -23.53 16.85
C GLU A 87 13.94 -22.87 15.49
N SER A 88 14.13 -23.65 14.43
CA SER A 88 14.33 -23.10 13.08
C SER A 88 13.10 -22.38 12.52
N LEU A 89 11.89 -22.88 12.84
CA LEU A 89 10.63 -22.24 12.44
C LEU A 89 10.39 -20.95 13.23
N ASP A 90 10.65 -20.97 14.54
CA ASP A 90 10.55 -19.80 15.40
C ASP A 90 11.52 -18.69 14.91
N TYR A 91 12.75 -19.05 14.56
CA TYR A 91 13.72 -18.11 13.97
C TYR A 91 13.25 -17.48 12.65
N LEU A 92 12.69 -18.29 11.74
CA LEU A 92 12.16 -17.78 10.47
C LEU A 92 10.95 -16.86 10.69
N TRP A 93 10.11 -17.18 11.67
CA TRP A 93 8.95 -16.38 12.03
C TRP A 93 9.35 -15.04 12.63
N ASP A 94 10.34 -15.02 13.52
CA ASP A 94 10.88 -13.79 14.09
C ASP A 94 11.51 -12.91 13.01
N LYS A 95 12.22 -13.51 12.06
CA LYS A 95 12.78 -12.77 10.90
C LYS A 95 11.70 -12.17 10.02
N LYS A 96 10.59 -12.86 9.80
CA LYS A 96 9.43 -12.34 9.06
C LYS A 96 8.82 -11.15 9.80
N LYS A 97 8.57 -11.27 11.11
CA LYS A 97 8.04 -10.18 11.94
C LYS A 97 8.94 -8.95 11.94
N GLU A 98 10.25 -9.16 12.08
CA GLU A 98 11.24 -8.08 12.04
C GLU A 98 11.19 -7.34 10.68
N ALA A 99 11.11 -8.09 9.58
CA ALA A 99 11.01 -7.52 8.24
C ALA A 99 9.69 -6.76 8.01
N ASP A 100 8.57 -7.27 8.52
CA ASP A 100 7.27 -6.62 8.38
C ASP A 100 7.18 -5.36 9.25
N ALA A 101 7.73 -5.38 10.47
CA ALA A 101 7.83 -4.19 11.32
C ALA A 101 8.68 -3.07 10.67
N GLU A 102 9.80 -3.41 10.02
CA GLU A 102 10.62 -2.43 9.31
C GLU A 102 9.90 -1.83 8.09
N LYS A 103 9.07 -2.60 7.39
CA LYS A 103 8.23 -2.09 6.30
C LYS A 103 7.16 -1.14 6.82
N GLU A 104 6.47 -1.51 7.90
CA GLU A 104 5.45 -0.66 8.54
C GLU A 104 6.05 0.68 8.97
N ARG A 105 7.26 0.67 9.57
CA ARG A 105 7.95 1.91 9.93
C ARG A 105 8.21 2.82 8.72
N LYS A 106 8.69 2.26 7.62
CA LYS A 106 8.93 3.03 6.38
C LYS A 106 7.63 3.56 5.78
N PHE A 107 6.56 2.79 5.85
CA PHE A 107 5.25 3.22 5.39
C PHE A 107 4.72 4.38 6.23
N GLU A 108 4.79 4.26 7.56
CA GLU A 108 4.35 5.31 8.48
C GLU A 108 5.14 6.61 8.28
N GLU A 109 6.47 6.54 8.16
CA GLU A 109 7.30 7.72 7.89
C GLU A 109 6.90 8.41 6.57
N ARG A 110 6.67 7.65 5.51
CA ARG A 110 6.20 8.18 4.22
C ARG A 110 4.81 8.78 4.32
N TYR A 111 3.91 8.11 5.05
CA TYR A 111 2.55 8.57 5.25
C TYR A 111 2.51 9.89 6.02
N GLN A 112 3.26 10.00 7.10
CA GLN A 112 3.36 11.24 7.89
C GLN A 112 3.91 12.40 7.06
N ILE A 113 4.91 12.15 6.20
CA ILE A 113 5.45 13.16 5.28
C ILE A 113 4.38 13.59 4.27
N ALA A 114 3.69 12.62 3.63
CA ALA A 114 2.64 12.91 2.66
C ALA A 114 1.49 13.70 3.28
N PHE A 115 1.06 13.31 4.48
CA PHE A 115 0.00 13.99 5.24
C PHE A 115 0.39 15.43 5.56
N ALA A 116 1.61 15.66 6.06
CA ALA A 116 2.09 17.01 6.36
C ALA A 116 2.20 17.89 5.10
N LEU A 117 2.56 17.31 3.96
CA LEU A 117 2.60 18.02 2.69
C LEU A 117 1.20 18.39 2.19
N GLU A 118 0.24 17.48 2.28
CA GLU A 118 -1.14 17.74 1.85
C GLU A 118 -1.79 18.79 2.75
N GLN A 119 -1.55 18.74 4.08
CA GLN A 119 -2.04 19.77 5.00
C GLN A 119 -1.51 21.16 4.62
N LYS A 120 -0.21 21.29 4.33
CA LYS A 120 0.40 22.54 3.85
C LYS A 120 -0.22 23.00 2.53
N ARG A 121 -0.51 22.08 1.61
CA ARG A 121 -1.15 22.40 0.33
C ARG A 121 -2.55 22.96 0.53
N ILE A 122 -3.36 22.34 1.38
CA ILE A 122 -4.71 22.79 1.72
C ILE A 122 -4.66 24.19 2.35
N ASP A 123 -3.75 24.43 3.30
CA ASP A 123 -3.59 25.74 3.92
C ASP A 123 -3.20 26.82 2.90
N LEU A 124 -2.25 26.53 2.01
CA LEU A 124 -1.88 27.45 0.93
C LEU A 124 -3.02 27.71 -0.05
N GLU A 125 -3.85 26.70 -0.33
CA GLU A 125 -5.02 26.87 -1.19
C GLU A 125 -6.10 27.71 -0.54
N ARG A 126 -6.34 27.53 0.76
CA ARG A 126 -7.23 28.39 1.56
C ARG A 126 -6.75 29.84 1.51
N ASP A 127 -5.47 30.08 1.74
CA ASP A 127 -4.91 31.44 1.75
C ASP A 127 -4.99 32.10 0.37
N LYS A 128 -4.76 31.33 -0.71
CA LYS A 128 -4.96 31.81 -2.09
C LYS A 128 -6.42 32.17 -2.37
N PHE A 129 -7.36 31.36 -1.90
CA PHE A 129 -8.79 31.63 -2.05
C PHE A 129 -9.19 32.90 -1.29
N GLU A 130 -8.72 33.02 -0.05
CA GLU A 130 -8.95 34.18 0.81
C GLU A 130 -8.38 35.47 0.20
N PHE A 131 -7.15 35.42 -0.30
CA PHE A 131 -6.52 36.54 -0.98
C PHE A 131 -7.29 36.99 -2.23
N LYS A 132 -7.76 36.03 -3.05
CA LYS A 132 -8.60 36.32 -4.21
C LYS A 132 -9.93 36.96 -3.81
N ARG A 133 -10.54 36.49 -2.72
CA ARG A 133 -11.78 37.07 -2.15
C ARG A 133 -11.53 38.51 -1.71
N MET A 134 -10.51 38.75 -0.89
CA MET A 134 -10.14 40.10 -0.44
C MET A 134 -9.91 41.07 -1.60
N THR A 135 -9.20 40.62 -2.64
CA THR A 135 -8.93 41.45 -3.83
C THR A 135 -10.23 41.83 -4.56
N LYS A 136 -11.17 40.90 -4.71
CA LYS A 136 -12.48 41.18 -5.34
C LYS A 136 -13.31 42.15 -4.51
N GLU A 137 -13.33 41.95 -3.21
CA GLU A 137 -14.05 42.83 -2.29
C GLU A 137 -13.44 44.23 -2.21
N ASP A 138 -12.11 44.36 -2.24
CA ASP A 138 -11.44 45.67 -2.30
C ASP A 138 -11.82 46.43 -3.57
N LYS A 139 -11.89 45.73 -4.71
CA LYS A 139 -12.41 46.30 -5.95
C LYS A 139 -13.84 46.78 -5.76
N LEU A 140 -14.70 45.94 -5.16
CA LEU A 140 -16.11 46.27 -4.93
C LEU A 140 -16.29 47.48 -4.01
N LEU A 141 -15.52 47.56 -2.92
CA LEU A 141 -15.55 48.68 -1.98
C LEU A 141 -15.18 50.00 -2.67
N ARG A 142 -14.17 49.95 -3.55
CA ARG A 142 -13.67 51.10 -4.32
C ARG A 142 -14.53 51.50 -5.51
N THR A 143 -15.45 50.66 -5.98
CA THR A 143 -16.35 51.00 -7.09
C THR A 143 -17.24 52.18 -6.72
N ASP A 144 -17.24 53.22 -7.54
CA ASP A 144 -18.13 54.37 -7.40
C ASP A 144 -19.56 53.98 -7.79
N THR A 145 -20.51 54.22 -6.89
CA THR A 145 -21.93 53.86 -7.06
C THR A 145 -22.80 55.07 -7.42
N SER A 146 -22.26 56.29 -7.39
CA SER A 146 -23.03 57.53 -7.60
C SER A 146 -23.67 57.66 -8.99
N ALA A 147 -23.10 56.99 -10.00
CA ALA A 147 -23.61 56.98 -11.36
C ALA A 147 -24.65 55.87 -11.63
N MET A 148 -24.90 54.98 -10.66
CA MET A 148 -25.82 53.85 -10.80
C MET A 148 -27.26 54.25 -10.43
N SER A 149 -28.24 53.42 -10.79
CA SER A 149 -29.64 53.62 -10.38
C SER A 149 -29.81 53.53 -8.86
N ILE A 150 -30.92 54.08 -8.33
CA ILE A 150 -31.18 54.13 -6.89
C ILE A 150 -31.21 52.71 -6.27
N GLU A 151 -31.85 51.76 -6.94
CA GLU A 151 -31.93 50.36 -6.49
C GLU A 151 -30.55 49.70 -6.43
N GLU A 152 -29.71 49.93 -7.45
CA GLU A 152 -28.34 49.43 -7.49
C GLU A 152 -27.49 50.07 -6.39
N GLN A 153 -27.65 51.37 -6.12
CA GLN A 153 -26.95 52.05 -5.04
C GLN A 153 -27.25 51.43 -3.68
N GLU A 154 -28.51 51.12 -3.40
CA GLU A 154 -28.92 50.46 -2.15
C GLU A 154 -28.34 49.05 -2.04
N TYR A 155 -28.38 48.28 -3.13
CA TYR A 155 -27.78 46.95 -3.20
C TYR A 155 -26.28 46.99 -2.87
N TYR A 156 -25.51 47.82 -3.57
CA TYR A 156 -24.06 47.92 -3.32
C TYR A 156 -23.76 48.46 -1.92
N LYS A 157 -24.55 49.39 -1.39
CA LYS A 157 -24.41 49.88 -0.01
C LYS A 157 -24.53 48.72 0.99
N ASN A 158 -25.52 47.86 0.83
CA ASN A 158 -25.70 46.68 1.70
C ASN A 158 -24.52 45.70 1.57
N VAL A 159 -24.11 45.37 0.34
CA VAL A 159 -22.98 44.46 0.10
C VAL A 159 -21.67 45.01 0.68
N LYS A 160 -21.39 46.31 0.50
CA LYS A 160 -20.21 46.96 1.10
C LYS A 160 -20.25 46.88 2.63
N ASN A 161 -21.41 47.11 3.24
CA ASN A 161 -21.57 46.97 4.69
C ASN A 161 -21.33 45.52 5.15
N GLN A 162 -21.84 44.53 4.43
CA GLN A 162 -21.62 43.11 4.75
C GLN A 162 -20.13 42.74 4.71
N ILE A 163 -19.40 43.23 3.71
CA ILE A 163 -17.95 43.03 3.59
C ILE A 163 -17.21 43.67 4.77
N LEU A 164 -17.56 44.91 5.13
CA LEU A 164 -16.94 45.62 6.26
C LEU A 164 -17.20 44.88 7.58
N SER A 165 -18.45 44.48 7.84
CA SER A 165 -18.81 43.72 9.04
C SER A 165 -18.05 42.40 9.16
N ARG A 166 -17.90 41.68 8.04
CA ARG A 166 -17.14 40.42 8.03
C ARG A 166 -15.65 40.64 8.30
N ARG A 167 -15.06 41.71 7.75
CA ARG A 167 -13.66 42.07 7.98
C ARG A 167 -13.41 42.52 9.42
N SER A 168 -14.32 43.28 10.01
CA SER A 168 -14.20 43.69 11.41
C SER A 168 -14.33 42.51 12.38
N ALA A 169 -14.99 41.42 11.99
CA ALA A 169 -15.05 40.20 12.79
C ALA A 169 -13.81 39.30 12.66
N GLN A 170 -12.95 39.55 11.67
CA GLN A 170 -11.71 38.80 11.41
C GLN A 170 -10.46 39.51 11.97
N ALA A 171 -10.59 40.76 12.41
CA ALA A 171 -9.53 41.58 13.00
C ALA A 171 -9.52 41.46 14.52
#